data_AF-A0A9W8JC58-F1
#
_entry.id   AF-A0A9W8JC58-F1
#
_cell.length_a   1.000
_cell.length_b   1.000
_cell.length_c   1.000
_cell.angle_alpha   90.00
_cell.angle_beta   90.00
_cell.angle_gamma   90.00
#
_symmetry.space_group_name_H-M   'P 1'
#
loop_
_entity.id
_entity.type
_entity.pdbx_description
1 polymer ?
#
loop_
_entity_poly.entity_id
_entity_poly.type
_entity_poly.pdbx_seq_one_letter_code
_entity_poly.pdbx_strand_id
1 'polypeptide(L)'
;MTSATTSLPTTTSSLLLCEALGFSPQLLLDDIINIANNAVQDGVNGMEEFLVKWVEEREERQAKEPKEPEPPAKGKKGKKKAEQPKEPEDMTHEIEQGLVAFQTLLEYHTDIAFDFFEAWSLRNIFFIPPEFEKGRVVVLPHYEGADLGNTSSSGGSSKSEAKERELVEELDELRKRLDEPTPKPLSEGQTSG
;
A
#
# COMPACT_ATOMS: atom_id res chain seq x y z
N MET A 1 10.65 47.67 4.66
CA MET A 1 10.96 46.41 3.94
C MET A 1 11.04 45.32 4.98
N THR A 2 9.93 44.61 5.19
CA THR A 2 9.77 43.55 6.19
C THR A 2 10.35 42.26 5.61
N SER A 3 11.47 41.80 6.14
CA SER A 3 12.07 40.52 5.78
C SER A 3 11.12 39.38 6.14
N ALA A 4 10.61 38.68 5.13
CA ALA A 4 9.91 37.42 5.31
C ALA A 4 10.95 36.36 5.70
N THR A 5 10.94 35.95 6.97
CA THR A 5 11.68 34.79 7.44
C THR A 5 11.02 33.55 6.83
N THR A 6 11.59 33.03 5.75
CA THR A 6 11.23 31.71 5.22
C THR A 6 11.60 30.66 6.26
N SER A 7 10.63 30.25 7.08
CA SER A 7 10.76 29.08 7.94
C SER A 7 10.93 27.84 7.05
N LEU A 8 11.95 27.03 7.31
CA LEU A 8 12.10 25.70 6.72
C LEU A 8 10.79 24.92 6.91
N PRO A 9 10.38 24.06 5.95
CA PRO A 9 9.27 23.15 6.17
C PRO A 9 9.61 22.31 7.41
N THR A 10 8.87 22.56 8.49
CA THR A 10 8.97 21.77 9.72
C THR A 10 8.46 20.40 9.33
N THR A 11 9.35 19.41 9.29
CA THR A 11 8.97 18.00 9.24
C THR A 11 8.09 17.76 10.47
N THR A 12 6.78 17.65 10.25
CA THR A 12 5.78 17.31 11.27
C THR A 12 6.22 16.05 12.01
N SER A 13 5.85 15.93 13.29
CA SER A 13 6.26 14.80 14.11
C SER A 13 5.55 13.53 13.63
N SER A 14 6.13 12.85 12.63
CA SER A 14 5.61 11.60 12.06
C SER A 14 5.34 10.56 13.14
N LEU A 15 6.07 10.64 14.26
CA LEU A 15 5.93 9.77 15.42
C LEU A 15 4.54 9.86 16.07
N LEU A 16 3.94 11.04 16.18
CA LEU A 16 2.61 11.19 16.78
C LEU A 16 1.55 10.48 15.95
N LEU A 17 1.65 10.61 14.63
CA LEU A 17 0.75 9.97 13.69
C LEU A 17 0.98 8.45 13.62
N CYS A 18 2.24 8.02 13.58
CA CYS A 18 2.59 6.61 13.61
C CYS A 18 2.10 5.93 14.89
N GLU A 19 2.19 6.61 16.04
CA GLU A 19 1.67 6.10 17.31
C GLU A 19 0.13 6.07 17.32
N ALA A 20 -0.52 7.09 16.76
CA ALA A 20 -1.98 7.13 16.67
C ALA A 20 -2.54 6.02 15.79
N LEU A 21 -1.88 5.74 14.67
CA LEU A 21 -2.29 4.72 13.71
C LEU A 21 -1.80 3.32 14.09
N GLY A 22 -0.73 3.22 14.88
CA GLY A 22 -0.04 1.96 15.18
C GLY A 22 0.83 1.44 14.03
N PHE A 23 0.94 2.18 12.93
CA PHE A 23 1.77 1.86 11.76
C PHE A 23 2.21 3.15 11.06
N SER A 24 3.26 3.07 10.22
CA SER A 24 3.66 4.20 9.37
C SER A 24 2.69 4.36 8.20
N PRO A 25 2.10 5.54 7.97
CA PRO A 25 1.21 5.78 6.83
C PRO A 25 1.80 5.39 5.48
N GLN A 26 3.13 5.45 5.34
CA GLN A 26 3.83 5.02 4.12
C GLN A 26 3.58 3.54 3.81
N LEU A 27 3.56 2.67 4.83
CA LEU A 27 3.30 1.23 4.61
C LEU A 27 1.90 0.97 4.04
N LEU A 28 0.90 1.74 4.49
CA LEU A 28 -0.45 1.64 3.94
C LEU A 28 -0.49 2.09 2.48
N LEU A 29 0.23 3.17 2.14
CA LEU A 29 0.29 3.67 0.77
C LEU A 29 1.03 2.67 -0.13
N ASP A 30 2.14 2.10 0.33
CA ASP A 30 2.87 1.03 -0.38
C ASP A 30 1.95 -0.16 -0.66
N ASP A 31 1.21 -0.64 0.33
CA ASP A 31 0.27 -1.75 0.18
C ASP A 31 -0.84 -1.43 -0.84
N ILE A 32 -1.39 -0.22 -0.81
CA ILE A 32 -2.41 0.23 -1.77
C ILE A 32 -1.84 0.24 -3.20
N ILE A 33 -0.64 0.80 -3.39
CA ILE A 33 0.02 0.89 -4.69
C ILE A 33 0.33 -0.52 -5.21
N ASN A 34 0.82 -1.42 -4.37
CA ASN A 34 1.07 -2.81 -4.73
C ASN A 34 -0.22 -3.53 -5.17
N ILE A 35 -1.31 -3.37 -4.43
CA ILE A 35 -2.61 -3.95 -4.80
C ILE A 35 -3.10 -3.36 -6.12
N ALA A 36 -2.95 -2.06 -6.34
CA ALA A 36 -3.38 -1.41 -7.57
C ALA A 36 -2.58 -1.88 -8.78
N ASN A 37 -1.26 -2.01 -8.66
CA ASN A 37 -0.40 -2.54 -9.72
C ASN A 37 -0.78 -3.98 -10.08
N ASN A 38 -1.07 -4.82 -9.07
CA ASN A 38 -1.57 -6.17 -9.31
C ASN A 38 -2.93 -6.15 -10.03
N ALA A 39 -3.85 -5.28 -9.61
CA ALA A 39 -5.16 -5.16 -10.25
C ALA A 39 -5.08 -4.68 -11.71
N VAL A 40 -4.13 -3.80 -12.03
CA VAL A 40 -3.82 -3.39 -13.40
C VAL A 40 -3.34 -4.58 -14.22
N GLN A 41 -2.37 -5.34 -13.70
CA GLN A 41 -1.86 -6.53 -14.37
C GLN A 41 -2.96 -7.57 -14.61
N ASP A 42 -3.76 -7.87 -13.59
CA ASP A 42 -4.89 -8.80 -13.67
C ASP A 42 -5.92 -8.33 -14.70
N GLY A 43 -6.18 -7.03 -14.79
CA GLY A 43 -7.06 -6.44 -15.80
C GLY A 43 -6.54 -6.60 -17.23
N VAL A 44 -5.24 -6.41 -17.45
CA VAL A 44 -4.59 -6.61 -18.76
C VAL A 44 -4.62 -8.09 -19.14
N ASN A 45 -4.26 -8.99 -18.23
CA ASN A 45 -4.30 -10.44 -18.45
C ASN A 45 -5.73 -10.91 -18.82
N GLY A 46 -6.74 -10.44 -18.08
CA GLY A 46 -8.14 -10.77 -18.39
C GLY A 46 -8.60 -10.25 -19.75
N MET A 47 -8.07 -9.10 -20.20
CA MET A 47 -8.33 -8.57 -21.53
C MET A 47 -7.65 -9.40 -22.62
N GLU A 48 -6.43 -9.90 -22.38
CA GLU A 48 -5.73 -10.82 -23.28
C GLU A 48 -6.56 -12.08 -23.55
N GLU A 49 -6.95 -12.78 -22.47
CA GLU A 49 -7.74 -14.01 -22.54
C GLU A 49 -9.06 -13.79 -23.29
N PHE A 50 -9.71 -12.65 -23.03
CA PHE A 50 -10.95 -12.28 -23.72
C PHE A 50 -10.75 -12.05 -25.22
N LEU A 51 -9.70 -11.32 -25.60
CA LEU A 51 -9.43 -11.00 -27.01
C LEU A 51 -9.01 -12.23 -27.80
N VAL A 52 -8.18 -13.10 -27.22
CA VAL A 52 -7.79 -14.38 -27.85
C VAL A 52 -9.02 -15.26 -28.09
N LYS A 53 -9.84 -15.47 -27.06
CA LYS A 53 -11.09 -16.24 -27.18
C LYS A 53 -12.04 -15.65 -28.23
N TRP A 54 -12.10 -14.32 -28.33
CA TRP A 54 -12.93 -13.64 -29.32
C TRP A 54 -12.44 -13.86 -30.76
N VAL A 55 -11.12 -13.94 -30.98
CA VAL A 55 -10.54 -14.29 -32.29
C VAL A 55 -10.88 -15.73 -32.65
N GLU A 56 -10.66 -16.68 -31.75
CA GLU A 56 -10.97 -18.10 -31.96
C GLU A 56 -12.46 -18.31 -32.31
N GLU A 57 -13.37 -17.65 -31.59
CA GLU A 57 -14.81 -17.77 -31.87
C GLU A 57 -15.19 -17.21 -33.25
N ARG A 58 -14.49 -16.17 -33.72
CA ARG A 58 -14.69 -15.62 -35.07
C ARG A 58 -14.19 -16.58 -36.15
N GLU A 59 -13.07 -17.24 -35.92
CA GLU A 59 -12.53 -18.25 -36.82
C GLU A 59 -13.48 -19.43 -36.96
N GLU A 60 -14.02 -19.93 -35.85
CA GLU A 60 -15.01 -21.01 -35.88
C GLU A 60 -16.27 -20.64 -36.65
N ARG A 61 -16.73 -19.39 -36.53
CA ARG A 61 -17.90 -18.88 -37.26
C ARG A 61 -17.61 -18.81 -38.77
N GLN A 62 -16.44 -18.31 -39.16
CA GLN A 62 -16.02 -18.25 -40.57
C GLN A 62 -15.76 -19.64 -41.18
N ALA A 63 -15.30 -20.61 -40.38
CA ALA A 63 -15.10 -21.98 -40.84
C ALA A 63 -16.42 -22.74 -41.07
N LYS A 64 -17.50 -22.35 -40.39
CA LYS A 64 -18.83 -22.97 -40.51
C LYS A 64 -19.69 -22.36 -41.64
N GLU A 65 -19.31 -21.22 -42.21
CA GLU A 65 -19.99 -20.67 -43.40
C GLU A 65 -19.58 -21.44 -44.67
N PRO A 66 -20.54 -21.93 -45.49
CA PRO A 66 -20.21 -22.66 -46.70
C PRO A 66 -19.56 -21.73 -47.74
N LYS A 67 -18.30 -21.98 -48.07
CA LYS A 67 -17.62 -21.35 -49.21
C LYS A 67 -18.30 -21.80 -50.50
N GLU A 68 -19.15 -20.96 -51.08
CA GLU A 68 -19.70 -21.19 -52.43
C GLU A 68 -18.54 -21.34 -53.45
N PRO A 69 -18.61 -22.29 -54.39
CA PRO A 69 -17.55 -22.50 -55.37
C PRO A 69 -17.43 -21.28 -56.29
N GLU A 70 -16.25 -20.67 -56.34
CA GLU A 70 -15.98 -19.51 -57.20
C GLU A 70 -16.23 -19.85 -58.69
N PRO A 71 -16.97 -19.00 -59.45
CA PRO A 71 -17.06 -19.13 -60.89
C PRO A 71 -15.73 -18.76 -61.57
N PRO A 72 -15.38 -19.41 -62.70
CA PRO A 72 -14.06 -19.26 -63.30
C PRO A 72 -13.82 -17.84 -63.85
N ALA A 73 -12.61 -17.35 -63.58
CA ALA A 73 -12.10 -16.03 -63.89
C ALA A 73 -12.41 -15.52 -65.31
N LYS A 74 -12.91 -14.28 -65.41
CA LYS A 74 -12.68 -13.38 -66.55
C LYS A 74 -12.40 -11.97 -66.07
N GLY A 75 -11.29 -11.44 -66.57
CA GLY A 75 -10.56 -10.34 -65.96
C GLY A 75 -11.19 -8.94 -66.09
N LYS A 76 -10.71 -8.04 -65.23
CA LYS A 76 -10.39 -6.64 -65.59
C LYS A 76 -9.57 -5.99 -64.48
N LYS A 77 -8.49 -5.32 -64.88
CA LYS A 77 -7.59 -4.54 -64.03
C LYS A 77 -8.36 -3.43 -63.30
N GLY A 78 -8.34 -3.50 -61.98
CA GLY A 78 -8.69 -2.40 -61.07
C GLY A 78 -8.07 -2.70 -59.73
N LYS A 79 -6.94 -2.06 -59.40
CA LYS A 79 -6.21 -2.23 -58.14
C LYS A 79 -6.98 -1.53 -57.02
N LYS A 80 -8.15 -2.06 -56.65
CA LYS A 80 -8.71 -1.86 -55.31
C LYS A 80 -7.86 -2.75 -54.40
N LYS A 81 -7.22 -2.14 -53.41
CA LYS A 81 -6.53 -2.84 -52.33
C LYS A 81 -7.63 -3.55 -51.54
N ALA A 82 -8.02 -4.73 -51.99
CA ALA A 82 -8.82 -5.65 -51.19
C ALA A 82 -7.95 -5.99 -49.99
N GLU A 83 -8.44 -5.71 -48.78
CA GLU A 83 -7.86 -6.29 -47.57
C GLU A 83 -7.80 -7.80 -47.79
N GLN A 84 -6.59 -8.33 -47.89
CA GLN A 84 -6.40 -9.77 -47.86
C GLN A 84 -6.90 -10.27 -46.50
N PRO A 85 -7.47 -11.48 -46.40
CA PRO A 85 -7.71 -12.10 -45.12
C PRO A 85 -6.36 -12.15 -44.39
N LYS A 86 -6.20 -11.35 -43.32
CA LYS A 86 -5.03 -11.46 -42.44
C LYS A 86 -5.00 -12.90 -41.92
N GLU A 87 -3.85 -13.56 -42.00
CA GLU A 87 -3.73 -14.91 -41.46
C GLU A 87 -4.02 -14.87 -39.95
N PRO A 88 -4.60 -15.93 -39.38
CA PRO A 88 -5.01 -15.94 -37.97
C PRO A 88 -3.85 -15.65 -37.02
N GLU A 89 -2.64 -16.12 -37.35
CA GLU A 89 -1.40 -15.84 -36.61
C GLU A 89 -1.00 -14.36 -36.65
N ASP A 90 -1.34 -13.63 -37.72
CA ASP A 90 -1.07 -12.17 -37.80
C ASP A 90 -2.02 -11.38 -36.88
N MET A 91 -3.25 -11.86 -36.69
CA MET A 91 -4.26 -11.20 -35.85
C MET A 91 -3.97 -11.35 -34.36
N THR A 92 -3.55 -12.55 -33.93
CA THR A 92 -3.13 -12.78 -32.54
C THR A 92 -1.87 -11.96 -32.23
N HIS A 93 -0.92 -11.90 -33.15
CA HIS A 93 0.29 -11.11 -32.96
C HIS A 93 0.03 -9.59 -32.90
N GLU A 94 -0.91 -9.08 -33.70
CA GLU A 94 -1.34 -7.67 -33.63
C GLU A 94 -2.01 -7.35 -32.28
N ILE A 95 -2.78 -8.30 -31.72
CA ILE A 95 -3.39 -8.18 -30.40
C ILE A 95 -2.31 -8.14 -29.31
N GLU A 96 -1.36 -9.07 -29.33
CA GLU A 96 -0.25 -9.10 -28.35
C GLU A 96 0.53 -7.77 -28.37
N GLN A 97 0.91 -7.28 -29.55
CA GLN A 97 1.62 -6.01 -29.67
C GLN A 97 0.79 -4.82 -29.18
N GLY A 98 -0.50 -4.78 -29.54
CA GLY A 98 -1.43 -3.74 -29.09
C GLY A 98 -1.63 -3.77 -27.58
N LEU A 99 -1.71 -4.97 -27.00
CA LEU A 99 -1.88 -5.18 -25.57
C LEU A 99 -0.64 -4.74 -24.79
N VAL A 100 0.57 -5.09 -25.25
CA VAL A 100 1.82 -4.64 -24.64
C VAL A 100 1.93 -3.11 -24.67
N ALA A 101 1.54 -2.47 -25.79
CA ALA A 101 1.52 -1.01 -25.89
C ALA A 101 0.50 -0.39 -24.92
N PHE A 102 -0.68 -0.99 -24.80
CA PHE A 102 -1.71 -0.56 -23.86
C PHE A 102 -1.28 -0.73 -22.40
N GLN A 103 -0.70 -1.88 -22.05
CA GLN A 103 -0.17 -2.17 -20.72
C GLN A 103 0.88 -1.13 -20.33
N THR A 104 1.86 -0.88 -21.19
CA THR A 104 2.91 0.12 -20.94
C THR A 104 2.32 1.52 -20.71
N LEU A 105 1.32 1.90 -21.51
CA LEU A 105 0.63 3.19 -21.35
C LEU A 105 -0.14 3.27 -20.04
N LEU A 106 -0.84 2.19 -19.68
CA LEU A 106 -1.62 2.10 -18.46
C LEU A 106 -0.71 2.19 -17.25
N GLU A 107 0.32 1.34 -17.19
CA GLU A 107 1.35 1.32 -16.13
C GLU A 107 1.95 2.71 -15.91
N TYR A 108 2.39 3.38 -16.98
CA TYR A 108 2.94 4.73 -16.91
C TYR A 108 1.97 5.76 -16.29
N HIS A 109 0.69 5.70 -16.68
CA HIS A 109 -0.30 6.63 -16.14
C HIS A 109 -0.69 6.30 -14.71
N THR A 110 -0.78 5.02 -14.33
CA THR A 110 -1.04 4.63 -12.96
C THR A 110 0.11 4.96 -12.03
N ASP A 111 1.36 4.77 -12.45
CA ASP A 111 2.56 5.14 -11.68
C ASP A 111 2.52 6.63 -11.30
N ILE A 112 2.31 7.50 -12.29
CA ILE A 112 2.18 8.96 -12.07
C ILE A 112 1.00 9.28 -11.14
N ALA A 113 -0.15 8.65 -11.36
CA ALA A 113 -1.34 8.91 -10.55
C ALA A 113 -1.13 8.49 -9.09
N PHE A 114 -0.44 7.37 -8.86
CA PHE A 114 -0.14 6.86 -7.53
C PHE A 114 0.96 7.66 -6.82
N ASP A 115 1.98 8.15 -7.53
CA ASP A 115 2.94 9.13 -6.99
C ASP A 115 2.24 10.39 -6.48
N PHE A 116 1.31 10.94 -7.27
CA PHE A 116 0.53 12.11 -6.86
C PHE A 116 -0.40 11.78 -5.69
N PHE A 117 -1.03 10.61 -5.68
CA PHE A 117 -1.88 10.17 -4.59
C PHE A 117 -1.08 10.00 -3.29
N GLU A 118 0.12 9.42 -3.34
CA GLU A 118 0.99 9.25 -2.19
C GLU A 118 1.37 10.62 -1.61
N ALA A 119 1.90 11.51 -2.46
CA ALA A 119 2.32 12.84 -2.06
C ALA A 119 1.15 13.68 -1.52
N TRP A 120 -0.02 13.59 -2.15
CA TRP A 120 -1.22 14.30 -1.69
C TRP A 120 -1.72 13.75 -0.36
N SER A 121 -1.71 12.42 -0.17
CA SER A 121 -2.16 11.77 1.07
C SER A 121 -1.26 12.15 2.25
N LEU A 122 0.07 12.11 2.06
CA LEU A 122 1.03 12.50 3.09
C LEU A 122 0.94 13.99 3.47
N ARG A 123 0.51 14.84 2.53
CA ARG A 123 0.42 16.29 2.74
C ARG A 123 -0.94 16.77 3.25
N ASN A 124 -2.00 15.98 3.10
CA ASN A 124 -3.37 16.39 3.46
C ASN A 124 -4.04 15.46 4.47
N ILE A 125 -4.03 14.14 4.24
CA ILE A 125 -4.69 13.16 5.11
C ILE A 125 -3.81 12.87 6.33
N PHE A 126 -2.54 12.57 6.08
CA PHE A 126 -1.56 12.18 7.08
C PHE A 126 -0.70 13.36 7.52
N PHE A 127 -1.32 14.54 7.61
CA PHE A 127 -0.65 15.78 7.97
C PHE A 127 -1.34 16.43 9.16
N ILE A 128 -0.55 16.72 10.19
CA ILE A 128 -1.00 17.48 11.35
C ILE A 128 -0.34 18.86 11.26
N PRO A 129 -1.11 19.96 11.12
CA PRO A 129 -0.52 21.28 11.05
C PRO A 129 0.33 21.60 12.30
N PRO A 130 1.52 22.20 12.13
CA PRO A 130 2.46 22.42 13.23
C PRO A 130 1.91 23.37 14.30
N GLU A 131 0.91 24.19 13.97
CA GLU A 131 0.20 25.05 14.92
C GLU A 131 -0.57 24.22 15.96
N PHE A 132 -1.19 23.11 15.56
CA PHE A 132 -1.94 22.23 16.47
C PHE A 132 -1.00 21.35 17.31
N GLU A 133 0.15 20.96 16.76
CA GLU A 133 1.21 20.27 17.52
C GLU A 133 1.77 21.17 18.62
N LYS A 134 2.16 22.41 18.28
CA LYS A 134 2.72 23.38 19.25
C LYS A 134 1.72 23.83 20.30
N GLY A 135 0.44 23.93 19.91
CA GLY A 135 -0.65 24.28 20.81
C GLY A 135 -1.02 23.19 21.82
N ARG A 136 -0.43 21.99 21.76
CA ARG A 136 -0.85 20.81 22.55
C ARG A 136 -2.35 20.50 22.41
N VAL A 137 -2.90 20.73 21.22
CA VAL A 137 -4.34 20.53 20.96
C VAL A 137 -4.64 19.07 20.61
N VAL A 138 -3.67 18.38 20.00
CA VAL A 138 -3.77 16.95 19.66
C VAL A 138 -3.03 16.14 20.71
N VAL A 139 -3.78 15.39 21.51
CA VAL A 139 -3.27 14.47 22.53
C VAL A 139 -3.90 13.11 22.26
N LEU A 140 -3.09 12.06 22.16
CA LEU A 140 -3.62 10.72 21.99
C LEU A 140 -4.25 10.26 23.31
N PRO A 141 -5.26 9.39 23.28
CA PRO A 141 -5.94 8.93 24.50
C PRO A 141 -4.99 8.35 25.56
N HIS A 142 -3.91 7.68 25.15
CA HIS A 142 -2.93 7.11 26.09
C HIS A 142 -1.97 8.15 26.70
N TYR A 143 -1.95 9.39 26.20
CA TYR A 143 -1.28 10.53 26.82
C TYR A 143 -2.21 11.39 27.67
N GLU A 144 -3.48 11.00 27.84
CA GLU A 144 -4.41 11.73 28.70
C GLU A 144 -3.90 11.73 30.16
N GLY A 145 -3.56 12.91 30.67
CA GLY A 145 -2.96 13.07 32.01
C GLY A 145 -1.45 12.86 32.08
N ALA A 146 -0.77 12.56 30.97
CA ALA A 146 0.70 12.50 30.90
C ALA A 146 1.28 13.92 30.78
N ASP A 147 1.97 14.39 31.82
CA ASP A 147 2.68 15.67 31.78
C ASP A 147 4.11 15.49 31.28
N LEU A 148 4.28 15.53 29.95
CA LEU A 148 5.59 15.41 29.29
C LEU A 148 6.35 16.76 29.21
N GLY A 149 5.80 17.84 29.78
CA GLY A 149 6.35 19.20 29.66
C GLY A 149 7.68 19.45 30.38
N ASN A 150 8.15 18.52 31.21
CA ASN A 150 9.29 18.74 32.11
C ASN A 150 10.66 18.28 31.60
N THR A 151 10.79 17.88 30.33
CA THR A 151 12.05 17.31 29.81
C THR A 151 12.85 18.24 28.89
N SER A 152 12.26 19.33 28.37
CA SER A 152 12.86 20.13 27.30
C SER A 152 13.26 21.57 27.65
N SER A 153 12.98 22.06 28.88
CA SER A 153 13.51 23.33 29.38
C SER A 153 14.27 23.13 30.70
N SER A 154 15.60 23.00 30.61
CA SER A 154 16.56 23.30 31.68
C SER A 154 16.11 23.03 33.13
N GLY A 155 16.21 21.77 33.57
CA GLY A 155 16.06 21.38 34.97
C GLY A 155 14.94 20.37 35.16
N GLY A 156 15.29 19.08 35.12
CA GLY A 156 14.37 18.02 35.51
C GLY A 156 13.79 18.33 36.88
N SER A 157 12.47 18.36 36.99
CA SER A 157 11.84 18.41 38.31
C SER A 157 12.25 17.12 39.03
N SER A 158 13.06 17.22 40.09
CA SER A 158 13.54 16.07 40.88
C SER A 158 12.43 15.13 41.35
N LYS A 159 11.17 15.58 41.33
CA LYS A 159 9.97 14.82 41.66
C LYS A 159 9.60 13.76 40.62
N SER A 160 9.86 13.97 39.33
CA SER A 160 9.58 12.96 38.27
C SER A 160 10.60 11.83 38.34
N GLU A 161 11.89 12.17 38.40
CA GLU A 161 12.98 11.19 38.49
C GLU A 161 12.93 10.39 39.80
N ALA A 162 12.55 11.03 40.92
CA ALA A 162 12.37 10.32 42.19
C ALA A 162 11.21 9.31 42.10
N LYS A 163 10.10 9.69 41.46
CA LYS A 163 8.95 8.80 41.27
C LYS A 163 9.25 7.67 40.29
N GLU A 164 10.03 7.93 39.24
CA GLU A 164 10.51 6.88 38.33
C GLU A 164 11.42 5.88 39.07
N ARG A 165 12.34 6.35 39.91
CA ARG A 165 13.21 5.48 40.72
C ARG A 165 12.42 4.63 41.71
N GLU A 166 11.43 5.20 42.37
CA GLU A 166 10.52 4.49 43.28
C GLU A 166 9.75 3.39 42.54
N LEU A 167 9.19 3.70 41.38
CA LEU A 167 8.45 2.72 40.56
C LEU A 167 9.36 1.60 40.03
N VAL A 168 10.62 1.89 39.71
CA VAL A 168 11.60 0.88 39.30
C VAL A 168 11.94 -0.05 40.47
N GLU A 169 12.11 0.50 41.67
CA GLU A 169 12.36 -0.28 42.89
C GLU A 169 11.17 -1.21 43.20
N GLU A 170 9.94 -0.70 43.14
CA GLU A 170 8.71 -1.50 43.31
C GLU A 170 8.61 -2.61 42.24
N LEU A 171 9.01 -2.33 41.00
CA LEU A 171 8.97 -3.30 39.91
C LEU A 171 10.00 -4.42 40.09
N ASP A 172 11.19 -4.12 40.61
CA ASP A 172 12.20 -5.12 40.94
C ASP A 172 11.78 -5.99 42.14
N GLU A 173 11.09 -5.42 43.13
CA GLU A 173 10.46 -6.18 44.22
C GLU A 173 9.37 -7.14 43.70
N LEU A 174 8.51 -6.66 42.81
CA LEU A 174 7.46 -7.48 42.18
C LEU A 174 8.03 -8.61 41.33
N ARG A 175 9.12 -8.36 40.58
CA ARG A 175 9.85 -9.39 39.82
C ARG A 175 10.43 -10.46 40.74
N LYS A 176 11.05 -10.04 41.85
CA LYS A 176 11.59 -10.97 42.85
C LYS A 176 10.50 -11.85 43.46
N ARG A 177 9.30 -11.30 43.70
CA ARG A 177 8.14 -12.04 44.20
C ARG A 177 7.55 -13.01 43.18
N LEU A 178 7.65 -12.71 41.89
CA LEU A 178 7.23 -13.60 40.81
C LEU A 178 8.21 -14.76 40.58
N ASP A 179 9.51 -14.48 40.72
CA ASP A 179 10.59 -15.47 40.59
C ASP A 179 10.69 -16.41 41.80
N GLU A 180 10.07 -16.08 42.94
CA GLU A 180 9.85 -17.05 44.02
C GLU A 180 8.79 -18.06 43.58
N PRO A 181 9.13 -19.32 43.27
CA PRO A 181 8.13 -20.31 42.92
C PRO A 181 7.24 -20.51 44.15
N THR A 182 5.93 -20.28 43.99
CA THR A 182 4.92 -20.70 44.96
C THR A 182 5.27 -22.10 45.47
N PRO A 183 5.45 -22.33 46.78
CA PRO A 183 5.92 -23.60 47.28
C PRO A 183 4.99 -24.70 46.78
N LYS A 184 5.52 -25.63 45.99
CA LYS A 184 4.82 -26.86 45.61
C LYS A 184 4.31 -27.50 46.90
N PRO A 185 3.04 -27.92 47.00
CA PRO A 185 2.57 -28.64 48.17
C PRO A 185 3.45 -29.88 48.33
N LEU A 186 4.12 -29.97 49.48
CA LEU A 186 4.94 -31.12 49.86
C LEU A 186 4.09 -32.38 49.69
N SER A 187 4.50 -33.25 48.77
CA SER A 187 3.95 -34.59 48.64
C SER A 187 4.19 -35.34 49.95
N GLU A 188 3.11 -35.62 50.69
CA GLU A 188 3.11 -36.51 51.84
C GLU A 188 3.60 -37.90 51.41
N GLY A 189 4.83 -38.20 51.77
CA GLY A 189 5.40 -39.52 51.68
C GLY A 189 6.01 -39.87 53.02
N GLN A 190 5.21 -40.45 53.92
CA GLN A 190 5.64 -41.48 54.89
C GLN A 190 4.47 -41.91 55.79
N THR A 191 3.91 -43.09 55.51
CA THR A 191 3.52 -44.02 56.58
C THR A 191 4.02 -45.42 56.21
N SER A 192 4.97 -45.85 57.02
CA SER A 192 5.57 -47.17 57.26
C SER A 192 4.93 -48.43 56.66
N GLY A 193 5.82 -49.29 56.16
CA GLY A 193 5.75 -50.76 56.20
C GLY A 193 7.16 -51.29 56.42
#